data_AF-A0A9E5N534-F1
#
_entry.id   AF-A0A9E5N534-F1
#
_cell.length_a   1.000
_cell.length_b   1.000
_cell.length_c   1.000
_cell.angle_alpha   90.00
_cell.angle_beta   90.00
_cell.angle_gamma   90.00
#
_symmetry.space_group_name_H-M   'P 1'
#
loop_
_entity.id
_entity.type
_entity.pdbx_description
1 polymer ?
#
loop_
_entity_poly.entity_id
_entity_poly.type
_entity_poly.pdbx_seq_one_letter_code
_entity_poly.pdbx_strand_id
1 'polypeptide(L)' 'RAVSMAGLSLAWVISHPLVTAPVVGPRKVNHFQAVREALELKLNPVERKEITAI' A
#
# COMPACT_ATOMS: atom_id res chain seq x y z
N ARG A 1 -6.64 5.48 9.99
CA ARG A 1 -6.38 6.43 8.87
C ARG A 1 -7.47 6.22 7.82
N ALA A 2 -7.91 7.25 7.09
CA ALA A 2 -8.94 7.14 6.06
C ALA A 2 -8.31 6.70 4.72
N VAL A 3 -7.93 5.43 4.61
CA VAL A 3 -7.38 4.83 3.38
C VAL A 3 -8.19 3.60 2.99
N SER A 4 -8.29 3.32 1.69
CA SER A 4 -8.94 2.09 1.23
C SER A 4 -8.10 0.86 1.61
N MET A 5 -8.75 -0.30 1.67
CA MET A 5 -8.03 -1.57 1.87
C MET A 5 -6.98 -1.81 0.77
N ALA A 6 -7.30 -1.49 -0.49
CA ALA A 6 -6.36 -1.61 -1.59
C ALA A 6 -5.13 -0.69 -1.41
N GLY A 7 -5.34 0.55 -0.96
CA GLY A 7 -4.26 1.48 -0.63
C GLY A 7 -3.39 0.98 0.52
N LEU A 8 -4.01 0.45 1.59
CA LEU A 8 -3.28 -0.13 2.72
C LEU A 8 -2.45 -1.36 2.30
N SER A 9 -3.03 -2.29 1.53
CA SER A 9 -2.35 -3.47 1.03
C SER A 9 -1.14 -3.10 0.16
N LEU A 10 -1.29 -2.10 -0.71
CA LEU A 10 -0.20 -1.66 -1.58
C LEU A 10 0.89 -0.94 -0.78
N ALA A 11 0.55 -0.12 0.21
CA ALA A 11 1.53 0.50 1.11
C ALA A 11 2.33 -0.55 1.90
N TRP A 12 1.68 -1.64 2.31
CA TRP A 12 2.35 -2.76 2.98
C TRP A 12 3.40 -3.41 2.08
N VAL A 13 3.10 -3.60 0.79
CA VAL A 13 4.07 -4.09 -0.22
C VAL A 13 5.21 -3.09 -0.41
N ILE A 14 4.90 -1.81 -0.63
CA ILE A 14 5.88 -0.72 -0.86
C ILE A 14 6.84 -0.57 0.33
N SER A 15 6.36 -0.79 1.56
CA SER A 15 7.18 -0.62 2.77
C SER A 15 8.23 -1.73 2.99
N HIS A 16 8.24 -2.79 2.17
CA HIS A 16 9.22 -3.87 2.31
C HIS A 16 10.60 -3.45 1.79
N PRO A 17 11.69 -3.62 2.56
CA PRO A 17 13.02 -3.13 2.16
C PRO A 17 13.57 -3.74 0.87
N LEU A 18 13.10 -4.92 0.46
CA LEU A 18 13.51 -5.57 -0.80
C LEU A 18 12.61 -5.23 -1.99
N VAL A 19 11.56 -4.42 -1.80
CA VAL A 19 10.67 -3.98 -2.88
C VAL A 19 11.04 -2.56 -3.30
N THR A 20 11.48 -2.39 -4.55
CA THR A 20 11.77 -1.06 -5.10
C THR A 20 10.51 -0.36 -5.59
N ALA A 21 9.63 -1.08 -6.30
CA ALA A 21 8.34 -0.58 -6.76
C ALA A 21 7.41 -1.76 -7.11
N PRO A 22 6.12 -1.70 -6.76
CA PRO A 22 5.13 -2.68 -7.21
C PRO A 22 4.67 -2.37 -8.64
N VAL A 23 4.44 -3.42 -9.44
CA VAL A 23 3.75 -3.30 -10.74
C VAL A 23 2.24 -3.40 -10.49
N VAL A 24 1.47 -2.42 -10.98
CA VAL A 24 0.01 -2.37 -10.81
C VAL A 24 -0.71 -2.48 -12.16
N GLY A 25 -1.85 -3.18 -12.20
CA GLY A 25 -2.66 -3.38 -13.41
C GLY A 25 -4.06 -2.73 -13.34
N PRO A 26 -4.19 -1.41 -13.16
CA PRO A 26 -5.49 -0.74 -13.16
C PRO A 26 -6.14 -0.77 -14.56
N ARG A 27 -7.46 -1.00 -14.62
CA ARG A 27 -8.25 -1.03 -15.87
C ARG A 27 -9.09 0.23 -16.10
N LYS A 28 -9.13 1.13 -15.11
CA LYS A 28 -9.87 2.39 -15.12
C LYS A 28 -9.08 3.44 -14.34
N VAL A 29 -9.25 4.71 -14.70
CA VAL A 29 -8.53 5.83 -14.07
C VAL A 29 -8.76 5.88 -12.55
N ASN A 30 -9.98 5.62 -12.09
CA ASN A 30 -10.31 5.64 -10.66
C ASN A 30 -9.58 4.57 -9.83
N HIS A 31 -9.06 3.49 -10.43
CA HIS A 31 -8.27 2.48 -9.69
C HIS A 31 -6.93 3.03 -9.19
N PHE A 32 -6.38 4.08 -9.84
CA PHE A 32 -5.15 4.74 -9.40
C PHE A 32 -5.30 5.48 -8.08
N GLN A 33 -6.53 5.67 -7.58
CA GLN A 33 -6.77 6.25 -6.27
C GLN A 33 -6.10 5.43 -5.14
N ALA A 34 -6.14 4.09 -5.22
CA ALA A 34 -5.44 3.22 -4.27
C ALA A 34 -3.92 3.36 -4.36
N VAL A 35 -3.37 3.62 -5.56
CA VAL A 35 -1.94 3.86 -5.76
C VAL A 35 -1.52 5.16 -5.08
N ARG A 36 -2.31 6.22 -5.26
CA ARG A 36 -2.08 7.52 -4.61
C ARG A 36 -2.11 7.39 -3.09
N GLU A 37 -3.14 6.75 -2.54
CA GLU A 37 -3.27 6.50 -1.10
C GLU A 37 -2.05 5.74 -0.54
N ALA A 38 -1.59 4.71 -1.26
CA ALA A 38 -0.45 3.90 -0.83
C ALA A 38 0.86 4.70 -0.79
N LEU A 39 1.07 5.61 -1.75
CA LEU A 39 2.28 6.44 -1.83
C LEU A 39 2.32 7.52 -0.74
N GLU A 40 1.16 8.05 -0.36
CA GLU A 40 1.00 9.01 0.75
C GLU A 40 1.14 8.31 2.12
N LEU A 41 0.85 7.01 2.20
CA LEU A 41 0.87 6.24 3.43
C LEU A 41 2.27 5.69 3.77
N LYS A 42 2.94 6.30 4.77
CA LYS A 42 4.16 5.75 5.36
C LYS A 42 3.83 4.82 6.52
N LEU A 43 4.23 3.55 6.39
CA LEU A 43 4.15 2.55 7.45
C LEU A 43 5.50 2.42 8.13
N ASN A 44 5.52 2.46 9.46
CA ASN A 44 6.68 2.07 10.23
C ASN A 44 6.77 0.53 10.36
N PRO A 45 7.91 -0.03 10.82
CA PRO A 45 8.08 -1.48 10.92
C PRO A 45 7.08 -2.20 11.83
N VAL A 46 6.57 -1.53 12.87
CA VAL A 46 5.57 -2.08 13.79
C VAL A 46 4.21 -2.18 13.09
N GLU A 47 3.74 -1.08 12.51
CA GLU A 47 2.47 -1.03 11.75
C GLU A 47 2.45 -2.08 10.63
N ARG A 48 3.57 -2.25 9.90
CA ARG A 48 3.69 -3.26 8.85
C ARG A 48 3.51 -4.68 9.40
N LYS A 49 4.07 -4.97 10.58
CA LYS A 49 4.02 -6.30 11.19
C LYS A 49 2.61 -6.63 11.69
N GLU A 50 1.90 -5.65 12.24
CA GLU A 50 0.53 -5.81 12.73
C GLU A 50 -0.45 -6.23 11.63
N ILE A 51 -0.29 -5.70 10.41
CA ILE A 51 -1.16 -6.01 9.26
C ILE A 51 -1.15 -7.51 8.90
N THR A 52 -0.06 -8.23 9.16
CA THR A 52 0.09 -9.67 8.87
C THR A 52 0.02 -10.57 10.10
N ALA A 53 -0.30 -10.01 11.27
CA ALA A 53 -0.37 -10.77 12.52
C ALA A 53 -1.71 -11.51 12.73
N ILE A 54 -2.55 -11.55 11.69
CA ILE A 54 -3.88 -12.14 11.63
C ILE A 54 -3.85 -13.33 10.67
#